data_AF-A0A9D6E9K2-F1
#
_entry.id   AF-A0A9D6E9K2-F1
#
_cell.length_a   1.000
_cell.length_b   1.000
_cell.length_c   1.000
_cell.angle_alpha   90.00
_cell.angle_beta   90.00
_cell.angle_gamma   90.00
#
_symmetry.space_group_name_H-M   'P 1'
#
loop_
_entity.id
_entity.type
_entity.pdbx_description
1 polymer ?
#
loop_
_entity_poly.entity_id
_entity_poly.type
_entity_poly.pdbx_seq_one_letter_code
_entity_poly.pdbx_strand_id
1 'polypeptide(L)'
;GFQRLDVRRDLNLLLVSAEASDTARWMLPAGPWREPWSAMRRADIVVVTRKRSGPEAARRLVRRIVSSGVPPTSVAVAHLALAGLTTLRPGRPVEPASLRGARVLAVSGVADPDSFAHQLLCLGALVRSAPHPDHHRYAATDVGRLLSAAREVDYVVMTHKDAVKLRGLWFASRPTVLVAHLEPTWELGGDLVVSRINDLLTRHYTPGMY
;
A
#
# COMPACT_ATOMS: atom_id res chain seq x y z
N GLY A 1 6.53 -4.85 -14.13
CA GLY A 1 6.96 -6.25 -14.32
C GLY A 1 6.13 -6.94 -15.38
N PHE A 2 4.80 -6.96 -15.24
CA PHE A 2 3.89 -7.76 -16.07
C PHE A 2 4.01 -7.58 -17.61
N GLN A 3 4.40 -6.38 -18.08
CA GLN A 3 4.59 -6.04 -19.50
C GLN A 3 5.93 -6.52 -20.09
N ARG A 4 6.89 -6.98 -19.28
CA ARG A 4 8.24 -7.36 -19.75
C ARG A 4 8.27 -8.78 -20.33
N LEU A 5 7.69 -8.97 -21.50
CA LEU A 5 7.52 -10.31 -22.11
C LEU A 5 8.85 -10.99 -22.45
N ASP A 6 9.94 -10.23 -22.47
CA ASP A 6 11.33 -10.65 -22.70
C ASP A 6 11.97 -11.42 -21.54
N VAL A 7 11.33 -11.45 -20.37
CA VAL A 7 11.83 -12.17 -19.19
C VAL A 7 10.92 -13.36 -18.89
N ARG A 8 11.49 -14.58 -18.85
CA ARG A 8 10.78 -15.77 -18.38
C ARG A 8 10.42 -15.60 -16.91
N ARG A 9 9.20 -16.00 -16.53
CA ARG A 9 8.70 -15.97 -15.14
C ARG A 9 8.25 -17.36 -14.75
N ASP A 10 8.67 -17.80 -13.57
CA ASP A 10 8.17 -19.06 -12.99
C ASP A 10 6.84 -18.85 -12.24
N LEU A 11 6.52 -17.60 -11.89
CA LEU A 11 5.21 -17.17 -11.39
C LEU A 11 4.89 -15.73 -11.84
N ASN A 12 3.72 -15.56 -12.43
CA ASN A 12 3.27 -14.27 -12.95
C ASN A 12 2.04 -13.77 -12.17
N LEU A 13 2.29 -12.89 -11.20
CA LEU A 13 1.25 -12.26 -10.40
C LEU A 13 0.76 -10.97 -11.07
N LEU A 14 -0.55 -10.86 -11.29
CA LEU A 14 -1.18 -9.63 -11.80
C LEU A 14 -1.93 -8.91 -10.68
N LEU A 15 -1.59 -7.65 -10.43
CA LEU A 15 -2.35 -6.81 -9.50
C LEU A 15 -3.39 -6.00 -10.26
N VAL A 16 -4.64 -6.03 -9.79
CA VAL A 16 -5.75 -5.21 -10.33
C VAL A 16 -6.39 -4.44 -9.17
N SER A 17 -6.52 -3.13 -9.30
CA SER A 17 -7.08 -2.28 -8.24
C SER A 17 -8.61 -2.24 -8.32
N ALA A 18 -9.27 -2.41 -7.19
CA ALA A 18 -10.72 -2.32 -7.03
C ALA A 18 -11.23 -0.89 -7.22
N GLU A 19 -10.38 0.13 -7.07
CA GLU A 19 -10.68 1.52 -7.44
C GLU A 19 -10.96 1.66 -8.95
N ALA A 20 -10.41 0.77 -9.77
CA ALA A 20 -10.65 0.76 -11.21
C ALA A 20 -11.87 -0.09 -11.63
N SER A 21 -12.63 -0.66 -10.68
CA SER A 21 -13.72 -1.61 -10.99
C SER A 21 -14.78 -1.04 -11.94
N ASP A 22 -15.05 0.26 -11.79
CA ASP A 22 -16.13 0.96 -12.48
C ASP A 22 -15.60 1.79 -13.66
N THR A 23 -14.29 1.72 -13.94
CA THR A 23 -13.67 2.42 -15.06
C THR A 23 -13.96 1.74 -16.41
N ALA A 24 -14.05 2.57 -17.46
CA ALA A 24 -14.19 2.09 -18.83
C ALA A 24 -12.99 1.17 -19.20
N ARG A 25 -13.25 0.16 -20.04
CA ARG A 25 -12.24 -0.84 -20.48
C ARG A 25 -11.22 -0.31 -21.49
N TRP A 26 -11.16 1.01 -21.65
CA TRP A 26 -10.41 1.62 -22.72
C TRP A 26 -8.95 1.63 -22.30
N MET A 27 -8.06 1.30 -23.23
CA MET A 27 -6.63 1.41 -22.97
C MET A 27 -6.22 2.88 -22.93
N LEU A 28 -5.02 3.16 -22.41
CA LEU A 28 -4.42 4.47 -22.49
C LEU A 28 -4.42 4.97 -23.96
N PRO A 29 -4.68 6.27 -24.19
CA PRO A 29 -4.91 7.32 -23.18
C PRO A 29 -6.37 7.40 -22.68
N ALA A 30 -7.31 6.68 -23.29
CA ALA A 30 -8.73 6.88 -23.05
C ALA A 30 -9.31 6.12 -21.84
N GLY A 31 -8.50 5.28 -21.21
CA GLY A 31 -8.75 4.72 -19.89
C GLY A 31 -7.43 4.34 -19.19
N PRO A 32 -7.49 3.81 -17.96
CA PRO A 32 -6.29 3.61 -17.13
C PRO A 32 -5.47 2.37 -17.51
N TRP A 33 -5.96 1.56 -18.47
CA TRP A 33 -5.41 0.24 -18.75
C TRP A 33 -4.22 0.32 -19.74
N ARG A 34 -3.08 -0.25 -19.35
CA ARG A 34 -1.90 -0.35 -20.23
C ARG A 34 -1.99 -1.48 -21.26
N GLU A 35 -2.88 -2.44 -21.01
CA GLU A 35 -3.06 -3.65 -21.80
C GLU A 35 -4.56 -4.00 -21.86
N PRO A 36 -5.00 -4.77 -22.87
CA PRO A 36 -6.39 -5.21 -22.93
C PRO A 36 -6.71 -6.17 -21.79
N TRP A 37 -7.99 -6.29 -21.43
CA TRP A 37 -8.47 -7.20 -20.39
C TRP A 37 -8.05 -8.67 -20.62
N SER A 38 -7.88 -9.08 -21.88
CA SER A 38 -7.42 -10.43 -22.25
C SER A 38 -5.98 -10.74 -21.82
N ALA A 39 -5.17 -9.74 -21.51
CA ALA A 39 -3.80 -9.91 -21.00
C ALA A 39 -3.75 -10.62 -19.64
N MET A 40 -4.85 -10.58 -18.87
CA MET A 40 -4.98 -11.27 -17.60
C MET A 40 -4.76 -12.79 -17.70
N ARG A 41 -5.00 -13.38 -18.88
CA ARG A 41 -4.78 -14.82 -19.13
C ARG A 41 -3.33 -15.26 -18.97
N ARG A 42 -2.38 -14.32 -18.96
CA ARG A 42 -0.96 -14.61 -18.71
C ARG A 42 -0.63 -14.71 -17.21
N ALA A 43 -1.57 -14.33 -16.33
CA ALA A 43 -1.36 -14.38 -14.89
C ALA A 43 -1.62 -15.79 -14.36
N ASP A 44 -0.74 -16.28 -13.49
CA ASP A 44 -1.00 -17.48 -12.70
C ASP A 44 -1.96 -17.18 -11.55
N ILE A 45 -1.83 -15.99 -10.97
CA ILE A 45 -2.71 -15.49 -9.92
C ILE A 45 -3.01 -14.02 -10.18
N VAL A 46 -4.29 -13.66 -10.05
CA VAL A 46 -4.75 -12.27 -10.06
C VAL A 46 -5.02 -11.83 -8.63
N VAL A 47 -4.28 -10.81 -8.18
CA VAL A 47 -4.47 -10.20 -6.86
C VAL A 47 -5.29 -8.91 -7.03
N VAL A 48 -6.53 -8.95 -6.58
CA VAL A 48 -7.36 -7.75 -6.45
C VAL A 48 -6.88 -6.97 -5.24
N THR A 49 -6.45 -5.74 -5.46
CA THR A 49 -6.00 -4.83 -4.41
C THR A 49 -7.07 -3.77 -4.14
N ARG A 50 -7.25 -3.35 -2.89
CA ARG A 50 -8.07 -2.17 -2.57
C ARG A 50 -7.38 -1.28 -1.55
N LYS A 51 -7.73 0.00 -1.59
CA LYS A 51 -7.19 1.07 -0.77
C LYS A 51 -8.31 1.79 -0.02
N ARG A 52 -9.22 2.43 -0.76
CA ARG A 52 -10.40 3.12 -0.22
C ARG A 52 -11.69 2.40 -0.55
N SER A 53 -11.72 1.69 -1.68
CA SER A 53 -12.91 0.96 -2.09
C SER A 53 -13.31 -0.04 -1.00
N GLY A 54 -14.61 -0.10 -0.70
CA GLY A 54 -15.15 -1.06 0.25
C GLY A 54 -15.04 -2.51 -0.26
N PRO A 55 -15.20 -3.51 0.62
CA PRO A 55 -15.09 -4.92 0.24
C PRO A 55 -16.00 -5.32 -0.94
N GLU A 56 -17.16 -4.69 -1.09
CA GLU A 56 -18.09 -5.03 -2.17
C GLU A 56 -17.56 -4.66 -3.57
N ALA A 57 -16.76 -3.60 -3.68
CA ALA A 57 -16.11 -3.25 -4.96
C ALA A 57 -15.08 -4.32 -5.37
N ALA A 58 -14.30 -4.82 -4.40
CA ALA A 58 -13.39 -5.93 -4.63
C ALA A 58 -14.16 -7.19 -5.06
N ARG A 59 -15.26 -7.54 -4.38
CA ARG A 59 -16.11 -8.68 -4.77
C ARG A 59 -16.70 -8.54 -6.17
N ARG A 60 -17.19 -7.35 -6.55
CA ARG A 60 -17.65 -7.08 -7.93
C ARG A 60 -16.54 -7.31 -8.95
N LEU A 61 -15.34 -6.81 -8.67
CA LEU A 61 -14.18 -6.99 -9.54
C LEU A 61 -13.77 -8.46 -9.64
N VAL A 62 -13.75 -9.20 -8.52
CA VAL A 62 -13.50 -10.65 -8.51
C VAL A 62 -14.51 -11.39 -9.39
N ARG A 63 -15.82 -11.14 -9.22
CA ARG A 63 -16.86 -11.75 -10.06
C ARG A 63 -16.60 -11.51 -11.54
N ARG A 64 -16.27 -10.27 -11.91
CA ARG A 64 -15.97 -9.88 -13.29
C ARG A 64 -14.72 -10.57 -13.85
N ILE A 65 -13.67 -10.72 -13.04
CA ILE A 65 -12.44 -11.42 -13.40
C ILE A 65 -12.74 -12.91 -13.67
N VAL A 66 -13.49 -13.54 -12.77
CA VAL A 66 -13.92 -14.94 -12.92
C VAL A 66 -14.76 -15.14 -14.19
N SER A 67 -15.75 -14.27 -14.44
CA SER A 67 -16.56 -14.32 -15.66
C SER A 67 -15.76 -14.11 -16.95
N SER A 68 -14.52 -13.62 -16.87
CA SER A 68 -13.62 -13.48 -18.02
C SER A 68 -12.72 -14.69 -18.28
N GLY A 69 -12.95 -15.80 -17.54
CA GLY A 69 -12.27 -17.08 -17.74
C GLY A 69 -11.07 -17.32 -16.81
N VAL A 70 -10.84 -16.46 -15.82
CA VAL A 70 -9.83 -16.71 -14.77
C VAL A 70 -10.45 -17.64 -13.71
N PRO A 71 -9.82 -18.78 -13.37
CA PRO A 71 -10.33 -19.67 -12.33
C PRO A 71 -10.49 -18.93 -10.99
N PRO A 72 -11.59 -19.13 -10.23
CA PRO A 72 -11.76 -18.56 -8.90
C PRO A 72 -10.61 -18.90 -7.95
N THR A 73 -10.05 -20.11 -8.11
CA THR A 73 -8.88 -20.62 -7.36
C THR A 73 -7.56 -19.95 -7.76
N SER A 74 -7.58 -18.99 -8.68
CA SER A 74 -6.43 -18.19 -9.11
C SER A 74 -6.64 -16.70 -8.80
N VAL A 75 -7.58 -16.38 -7.91
CA VAL A 75 -7.87 -14.99 -7.50
C VAL A 75 -7.66 -14.83 -6.01
N ALA A 76 -6.92 -13.79 -5.63
CA ALA A 76 -6.75 -13.35 -4.25
C ALA A 76 -7.22 -11.91 -4.08
N VAL A 77 -7.55 -11.53 -2.85
CA VAL A 77 -7.91 -10.15 -2.49
C VAL A 77 -7.04 -9.71 -1.34
N ALA A 78 -6.44 -8.52 -1.47
CA ALA A 78 -5.63 -7.91 -0.43
C ALA A 78 -5.86 -6.40 -0.33
N HIS A 79 -5.57 -5.84 0.82
CA HIS A 79 -5.42 -4.40 1.01
C HIS A 79 -4.16 -4.12 1.81
N LEU A 80 -3.66 -2.88 1.74
CA LEU A 80 -2.63 -2.42 2.67
C LEU A 80 -3.33 -1.93 3.93
N ALA A 81 -2.96 -2.50 5.07
CA ALA A 81 -3.44 -2.10 6.39
C ALA A 81 -2.28 -1.58 7.23
N LEU A 82 -2.57 -0.66 8.16
CA LEU A 82 -1.62 -0.26 9.18
C LEU A 82 -1.37 -1.45 10.12
N ALA A 83 -0.18 -2.02 10.04
CA ALA A 83 0.25 -3.13 10.89
C ALA A 83 0.91 -2.64 12.19
N GLY A 84 1.47 -1.43 12.18
CA GLY A 84 2.09 -0.87 13.38
C GLY A 84 2.54 0.58 13.24
N LEU A 85 2.87 1.16 14.38
CA LEU A 85 3.49 2.48 14.49
C LEU A 85 4.82 2.36 15.24
N THR A 86 5.79 3.18 14.85
CA THR A 86 7.03 3.34 15.62
C THR A 86 7.39 4.81 15.74
N THR A 87 8.04 5.23 16.82
CA THR A 87 8.63 6.58 16.87
C THR A 87 9.67 6.75 15.76
N LEU A 88 9.80 7.95 15.19
CA LEU A 88 10.82 8.21 14.16
C LEU A 88 12.24 7.90 14.68
N ARG A 89 12.49 8.25 15.95
CA ARG A 89 13.71 7.94 16.70
C ARG A 89 13.36 7.65 18.17
N PRO A 90 13.85 6.56 18.77
CA PRO A 90 14.78 5.57 18.21
C PRO A 90 14.09 4.43 17.42
N GLY A 91 12.81 4.53 17.02
CA GLY A 91 12.11 3.41 16.38
C GLY A 91 11.30 2.56 17.34
N ARG A 92 10.89 3.11 18.50
CA ARG A 92 10.16 2.33 19.52
C ARG A 92 8.74 2.03 19.01
N PRO A 93 8.24 0.80 19.17
CA PRO A 93 6.84 0.47 18.88
C PRO A 93 5.88 1.38 19.64
N VAL A 94 4.78 1.73 18.98
CA VAL A 94 3.67 2.49 19.54
C VAL A 94 2.39 1.78 19.13
N GLU A 95 1.49 1.59 20.09
CA GLU A 95 0.20 0.95 19.85
C GLU A 95 -0.67 1.82 18.94
N PRO A 96 -1.24 1.30 17.84
CA PRO A 96 -2.15 2.05 16.98
C PRO A 96 -3.34 2.67 17.73
N ALA A 97 -3.76 2.04 18.83
CA ALA A 97 -4.80 2.56 19.71
C ALA A 97 -4.48 3.93 20.31
N SER A 98 -3.21 4.33 20.39
CA SER A 98 -2.78 5.65 20.87
C SER A 98 -3.25 6.81 19.99
N LEU A 99 -3.69 6.52 18.76
CA LEU A 99 -4.20 7.53 17.84
C LEU A 99 -5.69 7.85 18.06
N ARG A 100 -6.42 7.06 18.85
CA ARG A 100 -7.85 7.26 19.08
C ARG A 100 -8.10 8.61 19.78
N GLY A 101 -8.83 9.50 19.13
CA GLY A 101 -9.10 10.86 19.60
C GLY A 101 -7.93 11.84 19.45
N ALA A 102 -6.76 11.38 19.01
CA ALA A 102 -5.58 12.22 18.87
C ALA A 102 -5.67 13.07 17.59
N ARG A 103 -5.20 14.32 17.68
CA ARG A 103 -4.99 15.19 16.52
C ARG A 103 -3.71 14.78 15.81
N VAL A 104 -3.83 14.43 14.54
CA VAL A 104 -2.74 13.88 13.74
C VAL A 104 -2.50 14.75 12.51
N LEU A 105 -1.24 15.12 12.29
CA LEU A 105 -0.79 15.58 10.97
C LEU A 105 -0.26 14.38 10.18
N ALA A 106 -0.96 13.99 9.11
CA ALA A 106 -0.55 12.89 8.23
C ALA A 106 0.36 13.41 7.11
N VAL A 107 1.63 13.01 7.12
CA VAL A 107 2.63 13.39 6.11
C VAL A 107 2.85 12.23 5.15
N SER A 108 2.62 12.46 3.85
CA SER A 108 2.76 11.39 2.86
C SER A 108 3.17 11.87 1.48
N GLY A 109 4.27 11.33 0.96
CA GLY A 109 4.78 11.46 -0.40
C GLY A 109 4.58 10.18 -1.21
N VAL A 110 3.33 9.69 -1.25
CA VAL A 110 2.93 8.47 -1.97
C VAL A 110 1.89 8.80 -3.04
N ALA A 111 1.71 7.89 -4.00
CA ALA A 111 0.79 8.07 -5.12
C ALA A 111 -0.69 8.24 -4.71
N ASP A 112 -1.08 7.88 -3.48
CA ASP A 112 -2.44 8.03 -2.97
C ASP A 112 -2.47 8.48 -1.50
N PRO A 113 -2.26 9.79 -1.21
CA PRO A 113 -2.24 10.35 0.13
C PRO A 113 -3.55 10.15 0.91
N ASP A 114 -4.68 10.23 0.21
CA ASP A 114 -6.01 10.16 0.85
C ASP A 114 -6.29 8.77 1.42
N SER A 115 -5.80 7.71 0.77
CA SER A 115 -5.89 6.35 1.33
C SER A 115 -5.14 6.24 2.67
N PHE A 116 -3.98 6.89 2.80
CA PHE A 116 -3.22 6.87 4.05
C PHE A 116 -3.94 7.65 5.15
N ALA A 117 -4.43 8.86 4.86
CA ALA A 117 -5.21 9.64 5.82
C ALA A 117 -6.47 8.89 6.27
N HIS A 118 -7.18 8.22 5.35
CA HIS A 118 -8.35 7.41 5.66
C HIS A 118 -8.06 6.27 6.65
N GLN A 119 -6.91 5.58 6.52
CA GLN A 119 -6.53 4.53 7.47
C GLN A 119 -6.35 5.07 8.89
N LEU A 120 -5.77 6.26 9.03
CA LEU A 120 -5.61 6.92 10.33
C LEU A 120 -6.96 7.38 10.90
N LEU A 121 -7.88 7.87 10.05
CA LEU A 121 -9.26 8.19 10.45
C LEU A 121 -10.00 6.94 10.95
N CYS A 122 -9.83 5.78 10.32
CA CYS A 122 -10.44 4.52 10.76
C CYS A 122 -9.96 4.07 12.16
N LEU A 123 -8.78 4.51 12.61
CA LEU A 123 -8.28 4.28 13.97
C LEU A 123 -8.86 5.28 15.00
N GLY A 124 -9.71 6.21 14.55
CA GLY A 124 -10.35 7.21 15.38
C GLY A 124 -9.51 8.48 15.59
N ALA A 125 -8.47 8.71 14.79
CA ALA A 125 -7.69 9.94 14.83
C ALA A 125 -8.45 11.13 14.19
N LEU A 126 -8.12 12.34 14.62
CA LEU A 126 -8.55 13.59 13.98
C LEU A 126 -7.45 14.03 13.01
N VAL A 127 -7.59 13.68 11.73
CA VAL A 127 -6.49 13.76 10.76
C VAL A 127 -6.55 15.04 9.93
N ARG A 128 -5.44 15.79 9.90
CA ARG A 128 -5.15 16.78 8.86
C ARG A 128 -4.07 16.23 7.93
N SER A 129 -4.33 16.27 6.63
CA SER A 129 -3.39 15.77 5.62
C SER A 129 -2.37 16.83 5.19
N ALA A 130 -1.11 16.42 5.03
CA ALA A 130 -0.01 17.19 4.46
C ALA A 130 0.63 16.39 3.31
N PRO A 131 -0.07 16.27 2.17
CA PRO A 131 0.42 15.50 1.03
C PRO A 131 1.64 16.17 0.40
N HIS A 132 2.59 15.36 -0.04
CA HIS A 132 3.76 15.79 -0.80
C HIS A 132 3.80 15.04 -2.15
N PRO A 133 4.46 15.60 -3.18
CA PRO A 133 4.64 14.91 -4.45
C PRO A 133 5.27 13.52 -4.26
N ASP A 134 4.90 12.57 -5.12
CA ASP A 134 5.60 11.29 -5.12
C ASP A 134 7.08 11.53 -5.43
N HIS A 135 7.95 10.83 -4.71
CA HIS A 135 9.40 11.04 -4.75
C HIS A 135 9.92 12.40 -4.25
N HIS A 136 9.11 13.20 -3.53
CA HIS A 136 9.54 14.48 -2.95
C HIS A 136 10.90 14.42 -2.25
N ARG A 137 11.75 15.41 -2.51
CA ARG A 137 13.06 15.58 -1.86
C ARG A 137 12.90 16.62 -0.76
N TYR A 138 12.78 16.15 0.48
CA TYR A 138 12.61 17.04 1.62
C TYR A 138 13.85 17.89 1.87
N ALA A 139 13.63 19.16 2.18
CA ALA A 139 14.63 20.10 2.65
C ALA A 139 14.35 20.54 4.11
N ALA A 140 15.32 21.21 4.74
CA ALA A 140 15.15 21.74 6.11
C ALA A 140 13.97 22.73 6.22
N THR A 141 13.70 23.47 5.15
CA THR A 141 12.54 24.39 5.08
C THR A 141 11.20 23.65 5.14
N ASP A 142 11.11 22.45 4.57
CA ASP A 142 9.91 21.61 4.65
C ASP A 142 9.65 21.15 6.09
N VAL A 143 10.70 20.79 6.82
CA VAL A 143 10.60 20.46 8.26
C VAL A 143 10.06 21.65 9.04
N GLY A 144 10.55 22.87 8.79
CA GLY A 144 10.03 24.07 9.43
C GLY A 144 8.54 24.31 9.16
N ARG A 145 8.09 24.09 7.92
CA ARG A 145 6.65 24.19 7.55
C ARG A 145 5.82 23.11 8.24
N LEU A 146 6.30 21.87 8.24
CA LEU A 146 5.63 20.76 8.91
C LEU A 146 5.54 20.96 10.41
N LEU A 147 6.59 21.47 11.06
CA LEU A 147 6.58 21.83 12.49
C LEU A 147 5.60 22.96 12.78
N SER A 148 5.55 23.98 11.91
CA SER A 148 4.59 25.08 12.06
C SER A 148 3.15 24.58 11.93
N ALA A 149 2.88 23.71 10.96
CA ALA A 149 1.58 23.05 10.85
C ALA A 149 1.31 22.21 12.11
N ALA A 150 2.30 21.50 12.63
CA ALA A 150 2.15 20.56 13.73
C ALA A 150 2.11 21.20 15.15
N ARG A 151 1.90 22.51 15.28
CA ARG A 151 1.83 23.20 16.58
C ARG A 151 0.69 22.72 17.49
N GLU A 152 -0.42 22.28 16.90
CA GLU A 152 -1.64 21.88 17.61
C GLU A 152 -2.04 20.43 17.31
N VAL A 153 -1.07 19.57 17.03
CA VAL A 153 -1.30 18.14 16.86
C VAL A 153 -0.56 17.37 17.93
N ASP A 154 -1.14 16.24 18.32
CA ASP A 154 -0.55 15.36 19.32
C ASP A 154 0.55 14.49 18.66
N TYR A 155 0.32 14.10 17.40
CA TYR A 155 1.28 13.33 16.59
C TYR A 155 1.45 13.86 15.17
N VAL A 156 2.66 13.73 14.65
CA VAL A 156 2.91 13.70 13.19
C VAL A 156 3.05 12.24 12.81
N VAL A 157 2.20 11.73 11.92
CA VAL A 157 2.29 10.35 11.44
C VAL A 157 2.69 10.38 9.96
N MET A 158 3.74 9.67 9.60
CA MET A 158 4.27 9.64 8.24
C MET A 158 4.45 8.23 7.70
N THR A 159 4.44 8.07 6.38
CA THR A 159 4.72 6.77 5.77
C THR A 159 6.18 6.36 6.00
N HIS A 160 6.46 5.05 6.02
CA HIS A 160 7.84 4.55 6.09
C HIS A 160 8.76 5.16 5.01
N LYS A 161 8.26 5.33 3.78
CA LYS A 161 8.99 5.95 2.66
C LYS A 161 9.43 7.38 2.96
N ASP A 162 8.57 8.18 3.57
CA ASP A 162 8.88 9.57 3.94
C ASP A 162 9.80 9.64 5.15
N ALA A 163 9.62 8.74 6.12
CA ALA A 163 10.45 8.64 7.32
C ALA A 163 11.93 8.43 6.98
N VAL A 164 12.25 7.61 5.98
CA VAL A 164 13.64 7.40 5.52
C VAL A 164 14.30 8.71 5.10
N LYS A 165 13.56 9.61 4.45
CA LYS A 165 14.07 10.90 3.96
C LYS A 165 14.12 11.97 5.05
N LEU A 166 13.12 11.98 5.94
CA LEU A 166 12.97 13.00 6.98
C LEU A 166 13.77 12.71 8.24
N ARG A 167 14.17 11.46 8.50
CA ARG A 167 14.90 11.06 9.72
C ARG A 167 16.17 11.88 9.96
N GLY A 168 16.91 12.20 8.90
CA GLY A 168 18.13 13.01 8.96
C GLY A 168 17.90 14.52 9.09
N LEU A 169 16.66 15.01 8.95
CA LEU A 169 16.32 16.43 8.93
C LEU A 169 15.46 16.86 10.14
N TRP A 170 14.74 15.93 10.76
CA TRP A 170 13.74 16.24 11.78
C TRP A 170 14.24 16.10 13.21
N PHE A 171 14.86 17.13 13.80
CA PHE A 171 15.47 17.07 15.14
C PHE A 171 14.59 17.53 16.30
N ALA A 172 13.40 18.05 16.02
CA ALA A 172 12.48 18.47 17.08
C ALA A 172 11.97 17.25 17.89
N SER A 173 11.93 17.41 19.21
CA SER A 173 11.41 16.40 20.15
C SER A 173 9.88 16.44 20.27
N ARG A 174 9.24 17.55 19.87
CA ARG A 174 7.78 17.69 19.86
C ARG A 174 7.28 18.36 18.56
N PRO A 175 6.09 17.97 18.07
CA PRO A 175 5.29 16.83 18.54
C PRO A 175 5.95 15.49 18.24
N THR A 176 5.47 14.42 18.87
CA THR A 176 6.01 13.07 18.65
C THR A 176 5.78 12.66 17.20
N VAL A 177 6.84 12.23 16.52
CA VAL A 177 6.77 11.74 15.15
C VAL A 177 6.67 10.23 15.14
N LEU A 178 5.64 9.71 14.48
CA LEU A 178 5.37 8.30 14.29
C LEU A 178 5.53 7.91 12.81
N VAL A 179 6.05 6.72 12.60
CA VAL A 179 6.22 6.09 11.30
C VAL A 179 5.20 4.97 11.18
N ALA A 180 4.37 5.05 10.15
CA ALA A 180 3.38 4.05 9.82
C ALA A 180 4.00 2.91 9.00
N HIS A 181 3.80 1.70 9.50
CA HIS A 181 4.16 0.46 8.83
C HIS A 181 2.90 -0.15 8.23
N LEU A 182 2.86 -0.21 6.91
CA LEU A 182 1.74 -0.80 6.17
C LEU A 182 2.14 -2.19 5.70
N GLU A 183 1.27 -3.18 5.91
CA GLU A 183 1.47 -4.54 5.43
C GLU A 183 0.27 -5.01 4.58
N PRO A 184 0.50 -5.88 3.60
CA PRO A 184 -0.58 -6.55 2.89
C PRO A 184 -1.38 -7.43 3.84
N THR A 185 -2.67 -7.18 3.95
CA THR A 185 -3.64 -8.03 4.65
C THR A 185 -4.48 -8.76 3.62
N TRP A 186 -4.52 -10.09 3.70
CA TRP A 186 -5.31 -10.94 2.81
C TRP A 186 -6.76 -11.03 3.28
N GLU A 187 -7.69 -10.81 2.36
CA GLU A 187 -9.13 -11.02 2.57
C GLU A 187 -9.62 -12.34 1.96
N LEU A 188 -8.94 -12.78 0.90
CA LEU A 188 -9.26 -13.99 0.16
C LEU A 188 -8.00 -14.52 -0.52
N GLY A 189 -7.81 -15.84 -0.52
CA GLY A 189 -6.80 -16.50 -1.36
C GLY A 189 -5.34 -16.16 -0.99
N GLY A 190 -5.08 -15.65 0.22
CA GLY A 190 -3.72 -15.37 0.68
C GLY A 190 -2.86 -16.62 0.78
N ASP A 191 -3.41 -17.69 1.37
CA ASP A 191 -2.70 -18.97 1.54
C ASP A 191 -2.27 -19.58 0.21
N LEU A 192 -3.08 -19.43 -0.83
CA LEU A 192 -2.74 -19.84 -2.20
C LEU A 192 -1.50 -19.10 -2.70
N VAL A 193 -1.47 -17.77 -2.56
CA VAL A 193 -0.35 -16.94 -3.02
C VAL A 193 0.92 -17.36 -2.26
N VAL A 194 0.83 -17.48 -0.94
CA VAL A 194 1.95 -17.86 -0.08
C VAL A 194 2.44 -19.27 -0.42
N SER A 195 1.54 -20.24 -0.55
CA SER A 195 1.87 -21.62 -0.93
C SER A 195 2.61 -21.67 -2.27
N ARG A 196 2.14 -20.95 -3.29
CA ARG A 196 2.76 -20.96 -4.62
C ARG A 196 4.14 -20.32 -4.62
N ILE A 197 4.34 -19.28 -3.81
CA ILE A 197 5.67 -18.69 -3.59
C ILE A 197 6.58 -19.69 -2.89
N ASN A 198 6.10 -20.34 -1.82
CA ASN A 198 6.89 -21.31 -1.06
C ASN A 198 7.28 -22.54 -1.89
N ASP A 199 6.38 -23.04 -2.76
CA ASP A 199 6.67 -24.15 -3.67
C ASP A 199 7.84 -23.80 -4.61
N LEU A 200 7.90 -22.56 -5.10
CA LEU A 200 8.98 -22.09 -5.96
C LEU A 200 10.28 -21.95 -5.20
N LEU A 201 10.24 -21.35 -4.01
CA LEU A 201 11.43 -21.25 -3.16
C LEU A 201 11.98 -22.64 -2.84
N THR A 202 11.13 -23.62 -2.52
CA THR A 202 11.56 -24.99 -2.22
C THR A 202 12.17 -25.70 -3.45
N ARG A 203 11.64 -25.46 -4.66
CA ARG A 203 12.19 -26.04 -5.91
C ARG A 203 13.54 -25.44 -6.32
N HIS A 204 13.78 -24.18 -5.96
CA HIS A 204 14.99 -23.45 -6.35
C HIS A 204 16.02 -23.31 -5.21
N TYR A 205 15.66 -23.69 -3.98
CA TYR A 205 16.51 -23.65 -2.81
C TYR A 205 16.63 -25.07 -2.22
N THR A 206 17.65 -25.81 -2.67
CA THR A 206 18.07 -27.06 -2.02
C THR A 206 19.06 -26.68 -0.90
N PRO A 207 18.75 -26.90 0.39
CA PRO A 207 19.73 -26.70 1.45
C PRO A 207 20.76 -27.84 1.38
N GLY A 208 21.97 -27.57 0.88
CA GLY A 208 23.03 -28.58 0.80
C GLY A 208 24.17 -28.40 -0.21
N MET A 209 24.47 -27.18 -0.66
CA MET A 209 25.73 -26.90 -1.39
C MET A 209 26.46 -25.72 -0.76
N TYR A 210 27.10 -25.96 0.38
CA TYR A 210 28.35 -25.34 0.82
C TYR A 210 29.08 -26.34 1.72
#